data_AF-A0A382UXV3-F1
#
_entry.id   AF-A0A382UXV3-F1
#
_cell.length_a   1.000
_cell.length_b   1.000
_cell.length_c   1.000
_cell.angle_alpha   90.00
_cell.angle_beta   90.00
_cell.angle_gamma   90.00
#
_symmetry.space_group_name_H-M   'P 1'
#
loop_
_entity.id
_entity.type
_entity.pdbx_description
1 polymer ?
#
loop_
_entity_poly.entity_id
_entity_poly.type
_entity_poly.pdbx_seq_one_letter_code
_entity_poly.pdbx_strand_id
1 'polypeptide(L)'
;MTDMKIFLDIGSHIGETLPEVTKKKYAFDKIVCFEPSSYCLDELKRFAAEDDRIIICEFGLSNRNQEVELFLPGTEAGSIYKDENPSLNSHEVANEAITKEREIIKLREAKEWFKKNTDADDY
;
A
#
# COMPACT_ATOMS: atom_id res chain seq x y z
N MET A 1 -18.14 16.67 16.20
CA MET A 1 -17.74 15.38 15.62
C MET A 1 -16.75 14.78 16.58
N THR A 2 -16.68 13.45 16.69
CA THR A 2 -15.64 12.81 17.49
C THR A 2 -14.40 12.69 16.60
N ASP A 3 -13.45 13.61 16.76
CA ASP A 3 -12.01 13.39 16.71
C ASP A 3 -11.62 11.93 16.38
N MET A 4 -11.27 11.62 15.12
CA MET A 4 -10.86 10.27 14.70
C MET A 4 -9.33 10.13 14.66
N LYS A 5 -8.82 9.03 15.19
CA LYS A 5 -7.41 8.66 15.07
C LYS A 5 -7.17 7.75 13.88
N ILE A 6 -6.46 8.24 12.86
CA ILE A 6 -6.30 7.54 11.58
C ILE A 6 -4.83 7.18 11.35
N PHE A 7 -4.55 5.88 11.19
CA PHE A 7 -3.25 5.42 10.68
C PHE A 7 -3.29 5.31 9.16
N LEU A 8 -2.30 5.90 8.48
CA LEU A 8 -2.13 5.79 7.04
C LEU A 8 -0.86 4.98 6.75
N ASP A 9 -1.03 3.83 6.13
CA ASP A 9 0.04 2.93 5.72
C ASP A 9 0.22 3.02 4.21
N ILE A 10 1.33 3.61 3.76
CA ILE A 10 1.58 3.90 2.34
C ILE A 10 2.58 2.88 1.79
N GLY A 11 2.15 2.07 0.83
CA GLY A 11 2.93 0.91 0.39
C GLY A 11 2.80 -0.21 1.40
N SER A 12 1.57 -0.56 1.77
CA SER A 12 1.27 -1.54 2.81
C SER A 12 1.77 -2.95 2.51
N HIS A 13 2.12 -3.24 1.25
CA HIS A 13 2.63 -4.52 0.81
C HIS A 13 1.73 -5.66 1.31
N ILE A 14 2.29 -6.71 1.91
CA ILE A 14 1.52 -7.84 2.45
C ILE A 14 1.02 -7.60 3.89
N GLY A 15 1.16 -6.38 4.41
CA GLY A 15 0.64 -5.98 5.71
C GLY A 15 1.62 -6.13 6.86
N GLU A 16 2.94 -6.05 6.63
CA GLU A 16 3.96 -6.22 7.69
C GLU A 16 3.76 -5.28 8.89
N THR A 17 3.20 -4.09 8.67
CA THR A 17 2.93 -3.08 9.71
C THR A 17 1.70 -3.43 10.57
N LEU A 18 0.72 -4.16 10.02
CA LEU A 18 -0.58 -4.40 10.63
C LEU A 18 -0.54 -5.10 12.00
N PRO A 19 0.33 -6.10 12.25
CA PRO A 19 0.45 -6.72 13.58
C PRO A 19 0.81 -5.74 14.71
N GLU A 20 1.48 -4.62 14.40
CA GLU A 20 1.82 -3.60 15.39
C GLU A 20 0.70 -2.57 15.55
N VAL A 21 0.22 -1.99 14.45
CA VAL A 21 -0.71 -0.85 14.50
C VAL A 21 -2.12 -1.24 14.92
N THR A 22 -2.49 -2.51 14.80
CA THR A 22 -3.76 -3.03 15.31
C THR A 22 -3.77 -3.14 16.85
N LYS A 23 -2.62 -3.05 17.54
CA LYS A 23 -2.54 -3.15 19.00
C LYS A 23 -3.33 -2.04 19.69
N LYS A 24 -4.09 -2.42 20.73
CA LYS A 24 -4.96 -1.51 21.52
C LYS A 24 -4.26 -0.26 22.04
N LYS A 25 -2.94 -0.31 22.32
CA LYS A 25 -2.16 0.84 22.82
C LYS A 25 -2.16 2.04 21.87
N TYR A 26 -2.35 1.82 20.57
CA TYR A 26 -2.40 2.89 19.59
C TYR A 26 -3.79 3.51 19.46
N ALA A 27 -4.85 2.74 19.74
CA ALA A 27 -6.24 3.20 19.72
C ALA A 27 -6.61 3.94 18.42
N PHE A 28 -6.14 3.45 17.27
CA PHE A 28 -6.61 3.94 15.97
C PHE A 28 -8.07 3.54 15.76
N ASP A 29 -8.88 4.49 15.31
CA ASP A 29 -10.27 4.28 14.89
C ASP A 29 -10.33 3.75 13.45
N LYS A 30 -9.34 4.12 12.64
CA LYS A 30 -9.25 3.74 11.22
C LYS A 30 -7.80 3.48 10.83
N ILE A 31 -7.57 2.44 10.04
CA ILE A 31 -6.26 2.03 9.53
C ILE A 31 -6.41 1.91 8.01
N VAL A 32 -5.86 2.86 7.25
CA VAL A 32 -5.97 2.88 5.79
C VAL A 32 -4.67 2.38 5.17
N CYS A 33 -4.77 1.28 4.44
CA CYS A 33 -3.66 0.63 3.76
C CYS A 33 -3.72 0.95 2.26
N PHE A 34 -2.67 1.55 1.71
CA PHE A 34 -2.54 1.81 0.28
C PHE A 34 -1.56 0.82 -0.31
N GLU A 35 -2.06 -0.07 -1.16
CA GLU A 35 -1.23 -1.03 -1.88
C GLU A 35 -1.74 -1.17 -3.33
N PRO A 36 -1.00 -0.68 -4.33
CA PRO A 36 -1.38 -0.83 -5.72
C PRO A 36 -1.20 -2.25 -6.28
N SER A 37 -0.31 -3.07 -5.70
CA SER A 37 0.09 -4.35 -6.28
C SER A 37 -0.91 -5.44 -6.04
N SER A 38 -1.41 -6.04 -7.13
CA SER A 38 -2.40 -7.13 -7.04
C SER A 38 -1.83 -8.37 -6.35
N TYR A 39 -0.51 -8.55 -6.39
CA TYR A 39 0.21 -9.66 -5.76
C TYR A 39 0.17 -9.62 -4.22
N CYS A 40 -0.05 -8.43 -3.65
CA CYS A 40 -0.07 -8.24 -2.20
C CYS A 40 -1.48 -8.29 -1.61
N LEU A 41 -2.51 -8.05 -2.44
CA LEU A 41 -3.87 -7.78 -1.96
C LEU A 41 -4.50 -8.96 -1.24
N ASP A 42 -4.22 -10.20 -1.67
CA ASP A 42 -4.84 -11.38 -1.06
C ASP A 42 -4.42 -11.56 0.40
N GLU A 43 -3.14 -11.33 0.72
CA GLU A 43 -2.65 -11.37 2.11
C GLU A 43 -3.19 -10.17 2.90
N LEU A 44 -3.14 -8.98 2.32
CA LEU A 44 -3.63 -7.76 2.97
C LEU A 44 -5.13 -7.85 3.32
N LYS A 45 -5.95 -8.44 2.42
CA LYS A 45 -7.39 -8.67 2.61
C LYS A 45 -7.73 -9.61 3.75
N ARG A 46 -6.82 -10.51 4.15
CA ARG A 46 -7.04 -11.37 5.34
C ARG A 46 -7.10 -10.55 6.62
N PHE A 47 -6.24 -9.54 6.76
CA PHE A 47 -6.29 -8.65 7.92
C PHE A 47 -7.60 -7.86 8.00
N ALA A 48 -8.06 -7.31 6.87
CA ALA A 48 -9.33 -6.58 6.82
C ALA A 48 -10.57 -7.47 7.06
N ALA A 49 -10.45 -8.78 6.89
CA ALA A 49 -11.50 -9.73 7.28
C ALA A 49 -11.57 -9.95 8.79
N GLU A 50 -10.50 -9.66 9.53
CA GLU A 50 -10.40 -9.86 10.98
C GLU A 50 -10.57 -8.56 11.79
N ASP A 51 -10.25 -7.40 11.21
CA ASP A 51 -10.31 -6.09 11.87
C ASP A 51 -11.01 -5.05 10.97
N ASP A 52 -12.20 -4.61 11.39
CA ASP A 52 -13.08 -3.72 10.65
C ASP A 52 -12.57 -2.28 10.55
N ARG A 53 -11.53 -1.93 11.32
CA ARG A 53 -10.85 -0.64 11.23
C ARG A 53 -9.97 -0.57 9.97
N ILE A 54 -9.60 -1.71 9.38
CA ILE A 54 -8.68 -1.79 8.25
C ILE A 54 -9.45 -1.56 6.94
N ILE A 55 -8.98 -0.58 6.17
CA ILE A 55 -9.51 -0.25 4.85
C ILE A 55 -8.39 -0.37 3.83
N ILE A 56 -8.64 -1.17 2.78
CA ILE A 56 -7.67 -1.41 1.71
C ILE A 56 -8.00 -0.52 0.52
N CYS A 57 -7.06 0.33 0.15
CA CYS A 57 -7.05 1.10 -1.07
C CYS A 57 -6.15 0.38 -2.10
N GLU A 58 -6.77 -0.25 -3.10
CA GLU A 58 -6.08 -0.97 -4.19
C GLU A 58 -5.48 0.00 -5.24
N PHE A 59 -4.78 1.03 -4.78
CA PHE A 59 -4.10 2.04 -5.59
C PHE A 59 -3.00 2.72 -4.78
N GLY A 60 -1.97 3.20 -5.47
CA GLY A 60 -0.94 4.05 -4.89
C GLY A 60 -1.34 5.53 -4.90
N LEU A 61 -0.68 6.32 -4.06
CA LEU A 61 -0.85 7.77 -4.03
C LEU A 61 0.16 8.46 -4.96
N SER A 62 -0.28 9.50 -5.66
CA SER A 62 0.61 10.36 -6.45
C SER A 62 0.09 11.79 -6.55
N ASN A 63 0.76 12.66 -7.30
CA ASN A 63 0.31 14.05 -7.53
C ASN A 63 -0.73 14.19 -8.65
N ARG A 64 -1.15 13.09 -9.29
CA ARG A 64 -2.19 13.08 -10.33
C ARG A 64 -2.87 11.71 -10.43
N ASN A 65 -4.04 11.67 -11.05
CA ASN A 65 -4.67 10.40 -11.42
C ASN A 65 -3.99 9.84 -12.68
N GLN A 66 -3.47 8.62 -12.62
CA GLN A 66 -2.84 7.94 -13.76
C GLN A 66 -2.82 6.42 -13.60
N GLU A 67 -2.59 5.72 -14.69
CA GLU A 67 -2.23 4.29 -14.70
C GLU A 67 -0.77 4.19 -15.17
N VAL A 68 0.02 3.40 -14.45
CA VAL A 68 1.46 3.26 -14.72
C VAL A 68 1.89 1.79 -14.61
N GLU A 69 2.99 1.46 -15.27
CA GLU A 69 3.62 0.15 -15.16
C GLU A 69 4.41 0.07 -13.84
N LEU A 70 4.14 -0.95 -13.03
CA LEU A 70 4.93 -1.33 -11.87
C LEU A 70 5.86 -2.49 -12.27
N PHE A 71 7.14 -2.33 -12.00
CA PHE A 71 8.17 -3.36 -12.18
C PHE A 71 8.39 -4.10 -10.87
N LEU A 72 8.64 -5.41 -10.93
CA LEU A 72 8.86 -6.28 -9.76
C LEU A 72 7.71 -6.21 -8.73
N PRO A 73 6.44 -6.36 -9.17
CA PRO A 73 5.29 -6.20 -8.29
C PRO A 73 5.30 -7.22 -7.15
N GLY A 74 4.87 -6.77 -5.97
CA GLY A 74 4.84 -7.61 -4.76
C GLY A 74 6.20 -7.97 -4.18
N THR A 75 7.25 -7.23 -4.54
CA THR A 75 8.57 -7.31 -3.92
C THR A 75 8.91 -5.98 -3.26
N GLU A 76 9.84 -6.00 -2.31
CA GLU A 76 10.40 -4.78 -1.70
C GLU A 76 11.12 -3.87 -2.72
N ALA A 77 11.54 -4.43 -3.86
CA ALA A 77 12.17 -3.71 -4.96
C ALA A 77 11.16 -3.15 -5.99
N GLY A 78 9.85 -3.30 -5.74
CA GLY A 78 8.79 -2.82 -6.62
C GLY A 78 8.89 -1.33 -6.91
N SER A 79 8.88 -0.93 -8.18
CA SER A 79 9.06 0.48 -8.57
C SER A 79 8.36 0.83 -9.88
N ILE A 80 7.88 2.08 -10.00
CA ILE A 80 7.36 2.63 -11.26
C ILE A 80 8.48 3.12 -12.19
N TYR A 81 9.71 3.15 -11.69
CA TYR A 81 10.90 3.46 -12.48
C TYR A 81 11.56 2.15 -12.89
N LYS A 82 11.80 2.02 -14.19
CA LYS A 82 12.53 0.88 -14.72
C LYS A 82 13.96 0.90 -14.21
N ASP A 83 14.37 -0.14 -13.50
CA ASP A 83 15.77 -0.31 -13.13
C ASP A 83 16.60 -0.59 -14.39
N GLU A 84 17.65 0.20 -14.60
CA GLU A 84 18.55 0.04 -15.75
C GLU A 84 19.55 -1.10 -15.52
N ASN A 85 19.69 -1.60 -14.28
CA ASN A 85 20.62 -2.68 -13.96
C ASN A 85 20.04 -3.73 -12.98
N PRO A 86 19.29 -4.73 -13.50
CA PRO A 86 18.65 -5.77 -12.68
C PRO A 86 19.62 -6.62 -11.84
N SER A 87 20.91 -6.60 -12.17
CA SER A 87 21.94 -7.43 -11.53
C SER A 87 22.44 -6.92 -10.17
N LEU A 88 22.05 -5.70 -9.74
CA LEU A 88 22.48 -5.15 -8.45
C LEU A 88 21.54 -5.52 -7.28
N ASN A 89 20.33 -6.01 -7.58
CA ASN A 89 19.34 -6.41 -6.58
C ASN A 89 19.26 -7.94 -6.40
N SER A 90 20.20 -8.70 -6.98
CA SER A 90 20.14 -10.16 -7.08
C SER A 90 20.54 -10.93 -5.83
N HIS A 91 20.67 -10.28 -4.66
CA HIS A 91 20.97 -11.01 -3.43
C HIS A 91 19.74 -11.61 -2.76
N GLU A 92 18.51 -11.27 -3.16
CA GLU A 92 17.30 -11.79 -2.53
C GLU A 92 16.11 -12.03 -3.48
N VAL A 93 16.32 -12.50 -4.72
CA VAL A 93 15.17 -12.87 -5.57
C VAL A 93 14.98 -14.37 -5.65
N ALA A 94 14.06 -14.84 -4.82
CA ALA A 94 13.31 -16.06 -5.09
C ALA A 94 12.67 -15.96 -6.49
N ASN A 95 13.05 -16.87 -7.38
CA ASN A 95 12.51 -17.11 -8.72
C ASN A 95 12.69 -15.98 -9.77
N GLU A 96 13.46 -16.30 -10.82
CA GLU A 96 13.61 -15.51 -12.06
C GLU A 96 12.27 -15.14 -12.73
N ALA A 97 11.17 -15.85 -12.43
CA ALA A 97 9.84 -15.53 -12.94
C ALA A 97 9.33 -14.17 -12.44
N ILE A 98 9.50 -13.87 -11.13
CA ILE A 98 9.05 -12.60 -10.53
C ILE A 98 9.85 -11.41 -11.10
N THR A 99 11.11 -11.63 -11.48
CA THR A 99 11.99 -10.55 -12.01
C THR A 99 11.54 -9.94 -13.34
N LYS A 100 10.64 -10.60 -14.07
CA LYS A 100 10.12 -10.11 -15.37
C LYS A 100 8.66 -9.67 -15.31
N GLU A 101 7.99 -9.90 -14.18
CA GLU A 101 6.58 -9.57 -14.04
C GLU A 101 6.40 -8.06 -13.90
N ARG A 102 5.34 -7.58 -14.56
CA ARG A 102 4.92 -6.19 -14.55
C ARG A 102 3.42 -6.17 -14.49
N GLU A 103 2.89 -5.17 -13.80
CA GLU A 103 1.45 -4.96 -13.75
C GLU A 103 1.12 -3.48 -13.97
N ILE A 104 -0.06 -3.23 -14.52
CA ILE A 104 -0.59 -1.87 -14.62
C ILE A 104 -1.30 -1.55 -13.32
N ILE A 105 -0.76 -0.59 -12.58
CA ILE A 105 -1.34 -0.13 -11.32
C ILE A 105 -2.04 1.21 -11.47
N LYS A 106 -2.99 1.46 -10.56
CA LYS A 106 -3.65 2.75 -10.43
C LYS A 106 -2.88 3.62 -9.45
N LEU A 107 -2.59 4.83 -9.87
CA LEU A 107 -2.19 5.92 -8.98
C LEU A 107 -3.32 6.95 -8.91
N ARG A 108 -3.58 7.44 -7.70
CA ARG A 108 -4.63 8.44 -7.43
C ARG A 108 -4.04 9.68 -6.80
N GLU A 109 -4.63 10.83 -7.13
CA GLU A 109 -4.17 12.11 -6.59
C GLU A 109 -4.38 12.13 -5.07
N ALA A 110 -3.29 12.23 -4.32
CA ALA A 110 -3.31 12.21 -2.86
C ALA A 110 -4.21 13.33 -2.32
N LYS A 111 -4.07 14.55 -2.86
CA LYS A 111 -4.86 15.72 -2.45
C LYS A 111 -6.37 15.46 -2.54
N GLU A 112 -6.83 14.81 -3.62
CA GLU A 112 -8.25 14.48 -3.76
C GLU A 112 -8.69 13.43 -2.75
N TRP A 113 -7.84 12.44 -2.47
CA TRP A 113 -8.12 11.42 -1.46
C TRP A 113 -8.24 12.02 -0.07
N PHE A 114 -7.24 12.78 0.39
CA PHE A 114 -7.25 13.43 1.71
C PHE A 114 -8.49 14.33 1.88
N LYS A 115 -8.77 15.21 0.90
CA LYS A 115 -9.95 16.10 0.95
C LYS A 115 -11.28 15.35 1.13
N LYS A 116 -11.37 14.09 0.68
CA LYS A 116 -12.60 13.29 0.73
C LYS A 116 -12.68 12.37 1.96
N ASN A 117 -11.55 12.06 2.61
CA ASN A 117 -11.45 10.96 3.58
C ASN A 117 -10.93 11.37 4.96
N THR A 118 -10.50 12.63 5.12
CA THR A 118 -9.99 13.19 6.37
C THR A 118 -10.58 14.57 6.61
N ASP A 119 -10.80 14.90 7.88
CA ASP A 119 -11.20 16.22 8.37
C ASP A 119 -10.06 16.91 9.12
N ALA A 120 -10.20 18.21 9.39
CA ALA A 120 -9.16 19.01 10.04
C ALA A 120 -8.92 18.63 11.52
N ASP A 121 -9.87 17.92 12.13
CA ASP A 121 -9.84 17.47 13.52
C ASP A 121 -9.34 16.02 13.66
N ASP A 122 -8.97 15.36 12.55
CA ASP A 122 -8.37 14.01 12.57
C ASP A 122 -6.87 14.07 12.95
N TYR A 123 -6.37 13.00 13.61
CA TYR A 123 -4.99 12.90 14.11
C TYR A 123 -4.34 11.53 13.95
#